data_AF-A0A1Y1S511-F1
#
_entry.id   AF-A0A1Y1S511-F1
#
_cell.length_a   1.000
_cell.length_b   1.000
_cell.length_c   1.000
_cell.angle_alpha   90.00
_cell.angle_beta   90.00
_cell.angle_gamma   90.00
#
_symmetry.space_group_name_H-M   'P 1'
#
loop_
_entity.id
_entity.type
_entity.pdbx_description
1 polymer ?
#
loop_
_entity_poly.entity_id
_entity_poly.type
_entity_poly.pdbx_seq_one_letter_code
_entity_poly.pdbx_strand_id
1 'polypeptide(L)'
;MEREFSYDQYFEQAADYVSHYDQIHLSEFEYDDECGTYTYPCPCGDDFVITVDEIRNGETIARCQSCSLIVLCLYDIDSKMMM
;
A
#
# COMPACT_ATOMS: atom_id res chain seq x y z
N MET A 1 -16.22 -23.80 31.09
CA MET A 1 -15.78 -24.39 29.81
C MET A 1 -15.53 -23.22 28.89
N GLU A 2 -14.33 -22.67 29.01
CA GLU A 2 -14.00 -21.32 28.60
C GLU A 2 -13.66 -21.29 27.11
N ARG A 3 -14.16 -20.24 26.44
CA ARG A 3 -14.14 -20.05 24.99
C ARG A 3 -12.71 -19.86 24.50
N GLU A 4 -12.13 -20.88 23.88
CA GLU A 4 -11.03 -20.72 22.92
C GLU A 4 -11.61 -20.22 21.60
N PHE A 5 -12.02 -18.94 21.55
CA PHE A 5 -12.17 -18.21 20.29
C PHE A 5 -10.76 -17.74 19.92
N SER A 6 -9.97 -18.68 19.41
CA SER A 6 -8.53 -18.54 19.19
C SER A 6 -8.23 -17.48 18.12
N TYR A 7 -7.21 -16.68 18.39
CA TYR A 7 -6.66 -15.59 17.56
C TYR A 7 -6.34 -16.02 16.11
N ASP A 8 -6.18 -17.33 15.86
CA ASP A 8 -6.09 -17.97 14.54
C ASP A 8 -7.22 -17.55 13.58
N GLN A 9 -8.48 -17.55 14.05
CA GLN A 9 -9.64 -17.22 13.21
C GLN A 9 -9.66 -15.73 12.82
N TYR A 10 -9.08 -14.85 13.65
CA TYR A 10 -8.90 -13.43 13.35
C TYR A 10 -7.76 -13.20 12.35
N PHE A 11 -6.73 -14.03 12.38
CA PHE A 11 -5.58 -13.91 11.51
C PHE A 11 -5.92 -14.29 10.06
N GLU A 12 -6.72 -15.33 9.86
CA GLU A 12 -7.19 -15.75 8.54
C GLU A 12 -8.12 -14.71 7.89
N GLN A 13 -8.99 -14.06 8.67
CA GLN A 13 -9.86 -12.98 8.17
C GLN A 13 -9.10 -11.69 7.86
N ALA A 14 -8.05 -11.36 8.62
CA ALA A 14 -7.19 -10.21 8.32
C ALA A 14 -6.37 -10.42 7.05
N ALA A 15 -5.91 -11.65 6.79
CA ALA A 15 -5.22 -11.99 5.54
C ALA A 15 -6.14 -11.85 4.31
N ASP A 16 -7.42 -12.23 4.42
CA ASP A 16 -8.41 -12.04 3.37
C ASP A 16 -8.76 -10.56 3.14
N TYR A 17 -8.77 -9.73 4.19
CA TYR A 17 -8.93 -8.27 4.06
C TYR A 17 -7.75 -7.59 3.34
N VAL A 18 -6.53 -8.10 3.54
CA VAL A 18 -5.32 -7.65 2.80
C VAL A 18 -5.35 -8.10 1.33
N SER A 19 -6.09 -9.16 1.00
CA SER A 19 -6.19 -9.75 -0.34
C SER A 19 -6.89 -8.86 -1.40
N HIS A 20 -7.57 -7.77 -0.98
CA HIS A 20 -8.28 -6.90 -1.92
C HIS A 20 -7.42 -5.85 -2.61
N TYR A 21 -6.17 -5.65 -2.18
CA TYR A 21 -5.28 -4.64 -2.74
C TYR A 21 -4.07 -5.29 -3.38
N ASP A 22 -3.80 -4.88 -4.62
CA ASP A 22 -2.60 -5.28 -5.32
C ASP A 22 -1.38 -4.67 -4.62
N GLN A 23 -0.37 -5.49 -4.34
CA GLN A 23 0.85 -5.10 -3.64
C GLN A 23 1.94 -4.85 -4.67
N ILE A 24 2.28 -3.59 -4.87
CA ILE A 24 3.20 -3.15 -5.92
C ILE A 24 4.41 -2.51 -5.24
N HIS A 25 5.61 -2.84 -5.68
CA HIS A 25 6.82 -2.22 -5.14
C HIS A 25 6.92 -0.76 -5.63
N LEU A 26 7.34 0.15 -4.74
CA LEU A 26 7.54 1.57 -5.08
C LEU A 26 8.50 1.75 -6.26
N SER A 27 9.43 0.82 -6.46
CA SER A 27 10.36 0.79 -7.60
C SER A 27 9.69 0.61 -8.97
N GLU A 28 8.43 0.14 -9.01
CA GLU A 28 7.64 0.03 -10.26
C GLU A 28 6.85 1.30 -10.57
N PHE A 29 6.76 2.24 -9.64
CA PHE A 29 6.10 3.51 -9.87
C PHE A 29 7.03 4.44 -10.67
N GLU A 30 6.44 5.24 -11.55
CA GLU A 30 7.14 6.35 -12.18
C GLU A 30 7.19 7.53 -11.21
N TYR A 31 8.39 8.06 -10.97
CA TYR A 31 8.61 9.20 -10.10
C TYR A 31 8.67 10.49 -10.91
N ASP A 32 7.80 11.44 -10.58
CA ASP A 32 7.78 12.78 -11.15
C ASP A 32 8.55 13.76 -10.24
N ASP A 33 9.68 14.27 -10.70
CA ASP A 33 10.55 15.19 -9.93
C ASP A 33 9.96 16.61 -9.84
N GLU A 34 9.10 17.00 -10.79
CA GLU A 34 8.47 18.32 -10.82
C GLU A 34 7.42 18.47 -9.72
N CYS A 35 6.63 17.42 -9.50
CA CYS A 35 5.56 17.38 -8.49
C CYS A 35 5.95 16.61 -7.21
N GLY A 36 7.05 15.85 -7.22
CA GLY A 36 7.47 15.01 -6.09
C GLY A 36 6.47 13.90 -5.78
N THR A 37 5.96 13.24 -6.82
CA THR A 37 4.84 12.29 -6.72
C THR A 37 5.14 11.02 -7.51
N TYR A 38 4.71 9.87 -6.98
CA TYR A 38 4.82 8.58 -7.65
C TYR A 38 3.50 8.23 -8.32
N THR A 39 3.57 7.81 -9.58
CA THR A 39 2.41 7.42 -10.38
C THR A 39 2.54 5.99 -10.91
N TYR A 40 1.41 5.29 -11.03
CA TYR A 40 1.36 3.93 -11.58
C TYR A 40 0.09 3.72 -12.42
N PRO A 41 0.17 3.09 -13.60
CA PRO A 41 -0.97 2.94 -14.49
C PRO A 41 -2.09 2.09 -13.85
N CYS A 42 -3.28 2.65 -13.75
CA CYS A 42 -4.47 1.95 -13.26
C CYS A 42 -5.23 1.31 -14.43
N PRO A 43 -5.76 0.08 -14.26
CA PRO A 43 -6.57 -0.58 -15.30
C PRO A 43 -7.87 0.16 -15.66
N CYS A 44 -8.27 1.21 -14.92
CA CYS A 44 -9.41 2.05 -15.28
C CYS A 44 -9.11 3.04 -16.41
N GLY A 45 -7.83 3.33 -16.70
CA GLY A 45 -7.38 4.30 -17.70
C GLY A 45 -6.74 5.57 -17.15
N ASP A 46 -6.70 5.76 -15.83
CA ASP A 46 -5.97 6.83 -15.14
C ASP A 46 -4.75 6.26 -14.39
N ASP A 47 -4.09 7.09 -13.60
CA ASP A 47 -2.97 6.73 -12.73
C ASP A 47 -3.37 6.66 -11.24
N PHE A 48 -2.76 5.72 -10.54
CA PHE A 48 -2.63 5.78 -9.09
C PHE A 48 -1.59 6.84 -8.75
N VAL A 49 -1.88 7.64 -7.73
CA VAL A 49 -1.03 8.75 -7.32
C VAL A 49 -0.74 8.63 -5.83
N ILE A 50 0.52 8.82 -5.44
CA ILE A 50 0.94 8.93 -4.04
C ILE A 50 2.12 9.89 -3.92
N THR A 51 2.07 10.83 -2.97
CA THR A 51 3.14 11.82 -2.81
C THR A 51 4.32 11.26 -2.01
N VAL A 52 5.52 11.80 -2.27
CA VAL A 52 6.70 11.44 -1.46
C VAL A 52 6.50 11.82 0.01
N ASP A 53 5.78 12.90 0.29
CA ASP A 53 5.51 13.33 1.67
C ASP A 53 4.62 12.31 2.40
N GLU A 54 3.59 11.80 1.74
CA GLU A 54 2.76 10.71 2.26
C GLU A 54 3.58 9.46 2.57
N ILE A 55 4.45 9.02 1.65
CA ILE A 55 5.34 7.87 1.87
C ILE A 55 6.27 8.13 3.06
N ARG A 56 6.83 9.33 3.18
CA ARG A 56 7.68 9.72 4.32
C ARG A 56 6.93 9.72 5.65
N ASN A 57 5.64 10.03 5.63
CA ASN A 57 4.76 9.97 6.80
C ASN A 57 4.31 8.55 7.15
N GLY A 58 4.68 7.54 6.36
CA GLY A 58 4.31 6.15 6.58
C GLY A 58 3.10 5.67 5.79
N GLU A 59 2.55 6.49 4.89
CA GLU A 59 1.43 6.11 4.04
C GLU A 59 1.89 5.14 2.94
N THR A 60 1.20 4.02 2.82
CA THR A 60 1.49 2.97 1.82
C THR A 60 0.36 2.82 0.82
N ILE A 61 -0.68 3.66 0.88
CA ILE A 61 -1.89 3.49 0.09
C ILE A 61 -1.87 4.49 -1.07
N ALA A 62 -1.61 4.00 -2.28
CA ALA A 62 -1.75 4.81 -3.48
C ALA A 62 -3.21 4.77 -3.96
N ARG A 63 -3.76 5.94 -4.28
CA ARG A 63 -5.18 6.09 -4.63
C ARG A 63 -5.32 6.52 -6.07
N CYS A 64 -6.31 5.96 -6.75
CA CYS A 64 -6.68 6.35 -8.10
C CYS A 64 -7.58 7.60 -8.03
N GLN A 65 -7.32 8.58 -8.90
CA GLN A 65 -8.11 9.82 -8.95
C GLN A 65 -9.48 9.66 -9.64
N SER A 66 -9.60 8.66 -10.52
CA SER A 66 -10.84 8.41 -11.28
C SER A 66 -11.63 7.21 -10.79
N CYS A 67 -11.05 6.40 -9.91
CA CYS A 67 -11.65 5.17 -9.43
C CYS A 67 -11.46 5.01 -7.92
N SER A 68 -12.33 4.24 -7.27
CA SER A 68 -12.20 3.94 -5.84
C SER A 68 -11.22 2.80 -5.55
N LEU A 69 -10.38 2.43 -6.52
CA LEU A 69 -9.34 1.43 -6.33
C LEU A 69 -8.17 2.05 -5.57
N ILE A 70 -7.54 1.22 -4.76
CA ILE A 70 -6.31 1.56 -4.08
C ILE A 70 -5.34 0.39 -4.20
N VAL A 71 -4.05 0.69 -4.19
CA VAL A 71 -2.98 -0.32 -4.23
C VAL A 71 -2.01 -0.07 -3.08
N LEU A 72 -1.38 -1.14 -2.61
CA LEU A 72 -0.45 -1.12 -1.49
C LEU A 72 0.97 -0.98 -2.03
N CYS A 73 1.56 0.18 -1.76
CA CYS A 73 2.91 0.53 -2.17
C CYS A 73 3.92 -0.04 -1.16
N LEU A 74 4.65 -1.07 -1.58
CA LEU A 74 5.68 -1.72 -0.78
C LEU A 74 7.00 -0.97 -0.97
N TYR A 75 7.51 -0.38 0.12
CA TYR A 75 8.85 0.19 0.17
C TYR A 75 9.61 -0.40 1.34
N ASP A 76 10.90 -0.70 1.10
CA ASP A 76 11.79 -1.10 2.17
C ASP A 76 12.18 0.17 2.93
N ILE A 77 11.51 0.41 4.06
CA ILE A 77 12.07 1.26 5.10
C ILE A 77 13.19 0.43 5.69
N ASP A 78 14.35 0.42 5.02
CA ASP A 78 15.57 -0.23 5.52
C ASP A 78 15.74 0.26 6.96
N SER A 79 15.32 -0.59 7.88
CA SER A 79 15.26 -0.32 9.30
C SER A 79 16.68 -0.53 9.82
N LYS A 80 17.66 0.10 9.16
CA LYS A 80 19.09 0.14 9.54
C LYS A 80 19.34 1.07 10.72
N MET A 81 18.41 1.11 11.66
CA MET A 81 18.60 1.72 12.98
C MET A 81 18.00 0.82 14.06
N MET A 82 18.33 -0.46 14.00
CA MET A 82 18.37 -1.32 15.18
C MET A 82 19.73 -2.00 15.26
N MET A 83 20.76 -1.20 15.53
CA MET A 83 22.02 -1.65 16.14
C MET A 83 22.40 -0.67 17.24
#